data_AF-A0A848N3Z5-F1
#
_entry.id   AF-A0A848N3Z5-F1
#
_cell.length_a   1.000
_cell.length_b   1.000
_cell.length_c   1.000
_cell.angle_alpha   90.00
_cell.angle_beta   90.00
_cell.angle_gamma   90.00
#
_symmetry.space_group_name_H-M   'P 1'
#
loop_
_entity.id
_entity.type
_entity.pdbx_description
1 polymer ?
#
loop_
_entity_poly.entity_id
_entity_poly.type
_entity_poly.pdbx_seq_one_letter_code
_entity_poly.pdbx_strand_id
1 'polypeptide(L)'
;MEEFTQYANKLENYVPELDYLIKEKYDSWLGNGWKNGYDKPITNWKSSIKNTIPFLQSELQSSNTTSEKIALPTIKRPKSVLD
;
A
#
# COMPACT_ATOMS: atom_id res chain seq x y z
N MET A 1 6.87 12.89 -11.94
CA MET A 1 5.64 12.37 -11.29
C MET A 1 4.54 12.14 -12.32
N GLU A 2 4.38 13.02 -13.31
CA GLU A 2 3.39 12.90 -14.39
C GLU A 2 3.45 11.58 -15.18
N GLU A 3 4.65 11.09 -15.50
CA GLU A 3 4.81 9.79 -16.18
C GLU A 3 4.26 8.60 -15.39
N PHE A 4 4.29 8.67 -14.05
CA PHE A 4 3.82 7.61 -13.17
C PHE A 4 2.29 7.54 -13.19
N THR A 5 1.63 8.69 -13.05
CA THR A 5 0.17 8.81 -13.11
C THR A 5 -0.36 8.54 -14.52
N GLN A 6 0.32 9.01 -15.58
CA GLN A 6 -0.06 8.70 -16.97
C GLN A 6 0.04 7.20 -17.25
N TYR A 7 1.11 6.54 -16.81
CA TYR A 7 1.25 5.10 -16.99
C TYR A 7 0.16 4.33 -16.22
N ALA A 8 -0.13 4.75 -15.00
CA ALA A 8 -1.21 4.15 -14.22
C ALA A 8 -2.57 4.36 -14.88
N ASN A 9 -2.89 5.56 -15.38
CA ASN A 9 -4.13 5.88 -16.08
C ASN A 9 -4.34 5.02 -17.34
N LYS A 10 -3.25 4.60 -17.99
CA LYS A 10 -3.29 3.72 -19.15
C LYS A 10 -3.68 2.26 -18.81
N LEU A 11 -3.64 1.87 -17.54
CA LEU A 11 -4.03 0.51 -17.14
C LEU A 11 -5.55 0.39 -17.09
N GLU A 12 -6.09 -0.70 -17.63
CA GLU A 12 -7.55 -0.93 -17.65
C GLU A 12 -8.16 -1.05 -16.24
N ASN A 13 -7.34 -1.41 -15.25
CA ASN A 13 -7.71 -1.51 -13.84
C ASN A 13 -7.47 -0.20 -13.06
N TYR A 14 -7.28 0.92 -13.76
CA TYR A 14 -7.10 2.21 -13.12
C TYR A 14 -8.44 2.81 -12.69
N VAL A 15 -8.43 3.44 -11.51
CA VAL A 15 -9.59 4.15 -10.96
C VAL A 15 -9.09 5.52 -10.49
N PRO A 16 -9.82 6.62 -10.72
CA PRO A 16 -9.40 7.95 -10.26
C PRO A 16 -9.19 8.04 -8.75
N GLU A 17 -9.84 7.18 -7.97
CA GLU A 17 -9.68 7.10 -6.51
C GLU A 17 -8.32 6.49 -6.09
N LEU A 18 -7.66 5.75 -7.00
CA LEU A 18 -6.29 5.26 -6.80
C LEU A 18 -5.23 6.35 -6.98
N ASP A 19 -5.55 7.49 -7.57
CA ASP A 19 -4.57 8.55 -7.88
C ASP A 19 -3.83 9.00 -6.60
N TYR A 20 -4.57 9.12 -5.49
CA TYR A 20 -4.01 9.38 -4.16
C TYR A 20 -3.07 8.26 -3.68
N LEU A 21 -3.52 7.00 -3.74
CA LEU A 21 -2.73 5.83 -3.30
C LEU A 21 -1.46 5.62 -4.13
N ILE A 22 -1.56 5.87 -5.44
CA ILE A 22 -0.46 5.78 -6.39
C ILE A 22 0.58 6.85 -6.06
N LYS A 23 0.14 8.08 -5.76
CA LYS A 23 1.02 9.18 -5.35
C LYS A 23 1.72 8.87 -4.03
N GLU A 24 0.99 8.36 -3.04
CA GLU A 24 1.55 7.97 -1.74
C GLU A 24 2.55 6.81 -1.87
N LYS A 25 2.25 5.82 -2.72
CA LYS A 25 3.20 4.75 -3.03
C LYS A 25 4.43 5.24 -3.76
N TYR A 26 4.28 6.14 -4.72
CA TYR A 26 5.42 6.74 -5.41
C TYR A 26 6.32 7.49 -4.43
N ASP A 27 5.75 8.30 -3.54
CA ASP A 27 6.50 9.04 -2.52
C ASP A 27 7.22 8.10 -1.56
N SER A 28 6.54 7.03 -1.11
CA SER A 28 7.14 5.97 -0.30
C SER A 28 8.33 5.31 -1.00
N TRP A 29 8.21 4.98 -2.28
CA TRP A 29 9.32 4.41 -3.04
C TRP A 29 10.45 5.42 -3.22
N LEU A 30 10.13 6.67 -3.54
CA LEU A 30 11.12 7.73 -3.71
C LEU A 30 11.92 7.97 -2.43
N GLY A 31 11.23 8.08 -1.28
CA GLY A 31 11.85 8.28 0.03
C GLY A 31 12.68 7.08 0.51
N ASN A 32 12.29 5.86 0.12
CA ASN A 32 13.07 4.64 0.39
C ASN A 32 14.17 4.35 -0.65
N GLY A 33 14.44 5.28 -1.59
CA GLY A 33 15.48 5.12 -2.60
C GLY A 33 15.14 4.08 -3.66
N TRP A 34 13.88 4.04 -4.10
CA TRP A 34 13.32 3.04 -5.01
C TRP A 34 13.53 1.61 -4.49
N LYS A 35 13.23 1.37 -3.22
CA LYS A 35 13.26 0.02 -2.64
C LYS A 35 11.86 -0.44 -2.25
N ASN A 36 11.59 -1.73 -2.41
CA ASN A 36 10.37 -2.33 -1.91
C ASN A 36 10.51 -2.67 -0.41
N GLY A 37 9.41 -3.11 0.23
CA GLY A 37 9.40 -3.53 1.64
C GLY A 37 10.25 -4.78 1.96
N TYR A 38 10.93 -5.36 0.98
CA TYR A 38 11.87 -6.47 1.11
C TYR A 38 13.31 -6.04 0.79
N ASP A 39 13.60 -4.73 0.86
CA ASP A 39 14.90 -4.11 0.52
C ASP A 39 15.38 -4.35 -0.92
N LYS A 40 14.51 -4.82 -1.81
CA LYS A 40 14.87 -5.02 -3.22
C LYS A 40 14.74 -3.72 -3.99
N PRO A 41 15.75 -3.35 -4.81
CA PRO A 41 15.65 -2.19 -5.67
C PRO A 41 14.59 -2.39 -6.75
N ILE A 42 13.73 -1.39 -6.89
CA ILE A 42 12.69 -1.26 -7.89
C ILE A 42 13.35 -0.68 -9.14
N THR A 43 13.93 -1.57 -9.95
CA THR A 43 14.50 -1.20 -11.25
C THR A 43 13.43 -0.95 -12.30
N ASN A 44 12.31 -1.68 -12.22
CA ASN A 44 11.20 -1.57 -13.16
C ASN A 44 9.90 -1.16 -12.44
N TRP A 45 9.80 0.13 -12.15
CA TRP A 45 8.65 0.69 -11.45
C TRP A 45 7.33 0.53 -12.21
N LYS A 46 7.36 0.47 -13.55
CA LYS A 46 6.18 0.24 -14.40
C LYS A 46 5.55 -1.13 -14.16
N SER A 47 6.39 -2.18 -14.12
CA SER A 47 5.93 -3.53 -13.79
C SER A 47 5.51 -3.64 -12.33
N SER A 48 6.22 -2.92 -11.44
CA SER A 48 5.88 -2.90 -10.02
C SER A 48 4.51 -2.28 -9.83
N ILE A 49 4.25 -1.06 -10.34
CA ILE A 49 2.94 -0.42 -10.20
C ILE A 49 1.83 -1.23 -10.87
N LYS A 50 2.07 -1.82 -12.05
CA LYS A 50 1.09 -2.70 -12.71
C LYS A 50 0.69 -3.89 -11.82
N ASN A 51 1.65 -4.51 -11.14
CA ASN A 51 1.35 -5.58 -10.19
C ASN A 51 0.72 -5.06 -8.90
N THR A 52 1.03 -3.83 -8.48
CA THR A 52 0.50 -3.22 -7.25
C THR A 52 -0.92 -2.68 -7.44
N ILE A 53 -1.34 -2.26 -8.64
CA ILE A 53 -2.68 -1.72 -8.94
C ILE A 53 -3.84 -2.58 -8.41
N PRO A 54 -3.92 -3.90 -8.68
CA PRO A 54 -4.99 -4.74 -8.12
C PRO A 54 -4.95 -4.79 -6.58
N PHE A 55 -3.77 -4.72 -5.97
CA PHE A 55 -3.65 -4.61 -4.51
C PHE A 55 -4.12 -3.24 -4.01
N LEU A 56 -3.80 -2.14 -4.70
CA LEU A 56 -4.28 -0.81 -4.33
C LEU A 56 -5.80 -0.72 -4.46
N GLN A 57 -6.40 -1.36 -5.48
CA GLN A 57 -7.86 -1.47 -5.60
C GLN A 57 -8.46 -2.25 -4.44
N SER A 58 -7.87 -3.40 -4.10
CA SER A 58 -8.29 -4.19 -2.95
C SER A 58 -8.17 -3.40 -1.64
N GLU A 59 -7.06 -2.68 -1.44
CA GLU A 59 -6.83 -1.84 -0.26
C GLU A 59 -7.82 -0.68 -0.20
N LEU A 60 -8.14 -0.05 -1.33
CA LEU A 60 -9.12 1.03 -1.40
C LEU A 60 -10.55 0.53 -1.07
N GLN A 61 -10.93 -0.62 -1.62
CA GLN A 61 -12.20 -1.27 -1.28
C GLN A 61 -12.21 -1.72 0.19
N SER A 62 -11.08 -2.21 0.69
CA SER A 62 -10.93 -2.61 2.08
C SER A 62 -10.95 -1.41 3.01
N SER A 63 -10.35 -0.26 2.68
CA SER A 63 -10.37 0.94 3.51
C SER A 63 -11.77 1.52 3.65
N ASN A 64 -12.58 1.44 2.59
CA ASN A 64 -13.99 1.84 2.63
C ASN A 64 -14.85 0.85 3.46
N THR A 65 -14.39 -0.38 3.66
CA THR A 65 -15.10 -1.43 4.44
C THR A 65 -14.49 -1.65 5.84
N THR A 66 -13.29 -1.14 6.12
CA THR A 66 -12.50 -1.39 7.34
C THR A 66 -12.31 -0.11 8.16
N SER A 67 -13.33 0.76 8.18
CA SER A 67 -13.52 1.64 9.35
C SER A 67 -14.03 0.88 10.58
N GLU A 68 -14.31 -0.43 10.45
CA GLU A 68 -14.41 -1.32 11.59
C GLU A 68 -13.01 -1.68 12.09
N LYS A 69 -12.38 -0.68 12.73
CA LYS A 69 -11.59 -0.81 13.96
C LYS A 69 -11.49 -2.28 14.40
N ILE A 70 -10.46 -2.98 13.93
CA ILE A 70 -9.97 -4.16 14.64
C ILE A 70 -9.42 -3.60 15.96
N ALA A 71 -10.32 -3.48 16.93
CA ALA A 71 -9.96 -3.37 18.32
C ALA A 71 -9.24 -4.68 18.65
N LEU A 72 -7.92 -4.71 18.39
CA LEU A 72 -7.03 -5.71 18.95
C LEU A 72 -7.41 -5.82 20.43
N PRO A 73 -7.99 -6.94 20.89
CA PRO A 73 -8.26 -7.08 22.31
C PRO A 73 -6.90 -6.92 22.97
N THR A 74 -6.76 -5.91 23.82
CA THR A 74 -5.54 -5.71 24.61
C THR A 74 -5.34 -6.98 25.40
N ILE A 75 -4.45 -7.87 24.93
CA ILE A 75 -4.03 -9.05 25.64
C ILE A 75 -3.34 -8.53 26.90
N LYS A 76 -4.08 -8.47 28.00
CA LYS A 76 -3.52 -8.25 29.33
C LYS A 76 -2.68 -9.49 29.63
N ARG A 77 -1.36 -9.34 29.53
CA ARG A 77 -0.40 -10.37 29.94
C ARG A 77 -0.77 -10.82 31.37
N PRO A 78 -1.08 -12.10 31.62
CA PRO A 78 -1.28 -12.56 32.99
C PRO A 78 0.03 -12.33 33.75
N LYS A 79 -0.06 -11.62 34.87
CA LYS A 79 1.04 -11.58 35.84
C LYS A 79 1.22 -13.00 36.35
N SER A 80 2.36 -13.60 36.06
CA SER A 80 2.81 -14.80 36.74
C SER A 80 2.91 -14.44 38.23
N VAL A 81 1.93 -14.92 39.00
CA VAL A 81 2.03 -14.93 40.46
C VAL A 81 2.76 -16.22 40.78
N LEU A 82 4.07 -16.11 40.99
CA LEU A 82 4.85 -17.11 41.69
C LEU A 82 4.76 -16.74 43.18
N ASP A 83 3.95 -17.48 43.92
CA ASP A 83 4.09 -17.66 45.37
C ASP A 83 3.79 -19.13 45.70
#